data_AF-A0AAJ1JH78-F1
#
_entry.id   AF-A0AAJ1JH78-F1
#
_cell.length_a   1.000
_cell.length_b   1.000
_cell.length_c   1.000
_cell.angle_alpha   90.00
_cell.angle_beta   90.00
_cell.angle_gamma   90.00
#
_symmetry.space_group_name_H-M   'P 1'
#
loop_
_entity.id
_entity.type
_entity.pdbx_description
1 polymer ?
#
loop_
_entity_poly.entity_id
_entity_poly.type
_entity_poly.pdbx_seq_one_letter_code
_entity_poly.pdbx_strand_id
1 'polypeptide(L)'
;NSLSIGYTQSKWVAEQYVQQARCQGVDINIYRIGRISGDSVTGACQEEDFLWRQIKSFIQMGIAPYPELLRTDLLPVDFVSKAI
;
A
#
# COMPACT_ATOMS: atom_id res chain seq x y z
N ASN A 1 10.86 -10.60 14.60
CA ASN A 1 9.98 -9.82 13.69
C ASN A 1 8.79 -9.29 14.45
N SER A 2 8.82 -8.02 14.87
CA SER A 2 7.68 -7.34 15.48
C SER A 2 6.87 -6.61 14.41
N LEU A 3 5.55 -6.75 14.42
CA LEU A 3 4.63 -5.90 13.65
C LEU A 3 4.51 -4.59 14.42
N SER A 4 5.35 -3.60 14.10
CA SER A 4 5.49 -2.38 14.92
C SER A 4 4.33 -1.38 14.78
N ILE A 5 3.46 -1.53 13.76
CA ILE A 5 2.41 -0.56 13.43
C ILE A 5 1.03 -1.21 13.63
N GLY A 6 0.11 -0.50 14.32
CA GLY A 6 -1.23 -0.99 14.62
C GLY A 6 -2.08 -1.34 13.39
N TYR A 7 -1.88 -0.65 12.27
CA TYR A 7 -2.47 -1.02 10.98
C TYR A 7 -2.04 -2.43 10.53
N THR A 8 -0.75 -2.73 10.57
CA THR A 8 -0.24 -4.04 10.14
C THR A 8 -0.73 -5.14 11.08
N GLN A 9 -0.79 -4.86 12.38
CA GLN A 9 -1.35 -5.78 13.37
C GLN A 9 -2.83 -6.07 13.10
N SER A 10 -3.65 -5.04 12.83
CA SER A 10 -5.08 -5.24 12.57
C SER A 10 -5.33 -6.01 11.28
N LYS A 11 -4.56 -5.74 10.22
CA LYS A 11 -4.64 -6.50 8.97
C LYS A 11 -4.19 -7.95 9.15
N TRP A 12 -3.14 -8.20 9.93
CA TRP A 12 -2.72 -9.56 10.26
C TRP A 12 -3.82 -10.33 11.01
N VAL A 13 -4.41 -9.73 12.05
CA VAL A 13 -5.52 -10.34 12.80
C VAL A 13 -6.70 -10.63 11.87
N ALA A 14 -7.10 -9.69 11.02
CA ALA A 14 -8.17 -9.90 10.04
C ALA A 14 -7.86 -11.06 9.08
N GLU A 15 -6.61 -11.17 8.62
CA GLU A 15 -6.17 -12.29 7.78
C GLU A 15 -6.31 -13.64 8.52
N GLN A 16 -6.01 -13.71 9.82
CA GLN A 16 -6.18 -14.95 10.60
C GLN A 16 -7.66 -15.39 10.67
N TYR A 17 -8.59 -14.45 10.87
CA TYR A 17 -10.02 -14.75 10.88
C TYR A 17 -10.49 -15.29 9.53
N VAL A 18 -10.08 -14.65 8.44
CA VAL A 18 -10.43 -15.05 7.08
C VAL A 18 -9.79 -16.41 6.74
N GLN A 19 -8.58 -16.68 7.20
CA GLN A 19 -7.93 -17.98 7.06
C GLN A 19 -8.69 -19.09 7.81
N GLN A 20 -9.22 -18.82 9.00
CA GLN A 20 -10.04 -19.76 9.75
C GLN A 20 -11.34 -20.10 9.01
N ALA A 21 -12.02 -19.09 8.44
CA ALA A 21 -13.20 -19.31 7.61
C ALA A 21 -12.89 -20.15 6.36
N ARG A 22 -11.71 -19.96 5.75
CA ARG A 22 -11.25 -20.78 4.63
C ARG A 22 -11.11 -22.25 5.03
N CYS A 23 -10.55 -22.53 6.22
CA CYS A 23 -10.47 -23.90 6.75
C CYS A 23 -11.85 -24.54 7.00
N GLN A 24 -12.91 -23.75 7.10
CA GLN A 24 -14.29 -24.21 7.24
C GLN A 24 -15.01 -24.38 5.90
N GLY A 25 -14.30 -24.24 4.76
CA GLY A 25 -14.82 -24.50 3.42
C GLY A 25 -15.31 -23.27 2.67
N VAL A 26 -15.10 -22.05 3.20
CA VAL A 26 -15.42 -20.82 2.46
C VAL A 26 -14.34 -20.55 1.41
N ASP A 27 -14.74 -20.35 0.15
CA ASP A 27 -13.81 -19.97 -0.91
C ASP A 27 -13.36 -18.51 -0.75
N ILE A 28 -12.05 -18.33 -0.58
CA ILE A 28 -11.44 -17.08 -0.14
C ILE A 28 -10.12 -16.92 -0.90
N ASN A 29 -9.84 -15.70 -1.34
CA ASN A 29 -8.52 -15.27 -1.86
C ASN A 29 -7.95 -14.15 -0.99
N ILE A 30 -6.64 -14.17 -0.73
CA ILE A 30 -5.96 -13.16 0.10
C ILE A 30 -4.90 -12.49 -0.75
N TYR A 31 -5.08 -11.19 -1.00
CA TYR A 31 -4.14 -10.36 -1.77
C TYR A 31 -3.38 -9.42 -0.83
N ARG A 32 -2.05 -9.61 -0.73
CA ARG A 32 -1.16 -8.77 0.09
C ARG A 32 -0.48 -7.73 -0.78
N ILE A 33 -1.22 -6.66 -1.07
CA ILE A 33 -0.79 -5.63 -2.00
C ILE A 33 0.18 -4.69 -1.30
N GLY A 34 1.27 -4.32 -2.00
CA GLY A 34 2.19 -3.27 -1.58
C GLY A 34 1.57 -1.88 -1.65
N ARG A 35 2.40 -0.84 -1.70
CA ARG A 35 1.91 0.54 -1.80
C ARG A 35 1.29 0.78 -3.16
N ILE A 36 -0.01 1.12 -3.17
CA ILE A 36 -0.73 1.50 -4.37
C ILE A 36 -0.41 2.97 -4.69
N SER A 37 0.00 3.24 -5.92
CA SER A 37 0.24 4.58 -6.46
C SER A 37 -0.94 5.07 -7.30
N GLY A 38 -0.81 6.26 -7.90
CA GLY A 38 -1.79 6.77 -8.84
C GLY A 38 -1.94 5.90 -10.08
N ASP A 39 -3.01 6.17 -10.81
CA ASP A 39 -3.28 5.58 -12.12
C ASP A 39 -2.15 5.92 -13.09
N SER A 40 -1.61 4.91 -13.77
CA SER A 40 -0.42 5.05 -14.61
C SER A 40 -0.62 5.92 -15.86
N VAL A 41 -1.87 6.19 -16.25
CA VAL A 41 -2.22 6.92 -17.47
C VAL A 41 -2.73 8.33 -17.14
N THR A 42 -3.66 8.43 -16.19
CA THR A 42 -4.35 9.68 -15.83
C THR A 42 -3.70 10.42 -14.67
N GLY A 43 -2.88 9.72 -13.86
CA GLY A 43 -2.33 10.27 -12.63
C GLY A 43 -3.34 10.40 -11.49
N ALA A 44 -4.58 9.94 -11.67
CA ALA A 44 -5.60 9.98 -10.63
C ALA A 44 -5.09 9.24 -9.38
N CYS A 45 -5.11 9.93 -8.23
CA CYS A 45 -4.60 9.39 -6.98
C CYS A 45 -5.33 10.01 -5.77
N GLN A 46 -5.19 9.37 -4.60
CA GLN A 46 -5.65 9.95 -3.34
C GLN A 46 -4.65 11.03 -2.89
N GLU A 47 -4.98 12.30 -3.07
CA GLU A 47 -4.09 13.45 -2.80
C GLU A 47 -3.57 13.51 -1.36
N GLU A 48 -4.33 12.95 -0.40
CA GLU A 48 -3.95 12.90 1.00
C GLU A 48 -3.04 11.71 1.37
N ASP A 49 -2.73 10.82 0.43
CA ASP A 49 -1.80 9.70 0.67
C ASP A 49 -0.44 10.22 1.14
N PHE A 50 0.14 9.48 2.09
CA PHE A 50 1.41 9.83 2.70
C PHE A 50 2.53 10.07 1.68
N LEU A 51 2.62 9.25 0.61
CA LEU A 51 3.65 9.38 -0.41
C LEU A 51 3.54 10.73 -1.14
N TRP A 52 2.34 11.11 -1.57
CA TRP A 52 2.15 12.35 -2.31
C TRP A 52 2.35 13.57 -1.42
N ARG A 53 1.96 13.49 -0.14
CA ARG A 53 2.27 14.51 0.86
C ARG A 53 3.77 14.64 1.13
N GLN A 54 4.50 13.52 1.16
CA GLN A 54 5.95 13.49 1.31
C GLN A 54 6.63 14.17 0.11
N ILE A 55 6.24 13.81 -1.12
CA ILE A 55 6.77 14.41 -2.36
C ILE A 55 6.44 15.90 -2.43
N LYS A 56 5.20 16.30 -2.13
CA LYS A 56 4.78 17.70 -2.07
C LYS A 56 5.63 18.49 -1.07
N SER A 57 5.93 17.92 0.09
CA SER A 57 6.79 18.55 1.09
C SER A 57 8.20 18.80 0.53
N PHE A 58 8.81 17.84 -0.17
CA PHE A 58 10.13 18.03 -0.79
C PHE A 58 10.12 19.16 -1.83
N ILE A 59 9.09 19.20 -2.68
CA ILE A 59 8.93 20.26 -3.69
C ILE A 59 8.79 21.62 -3.02
N GLN A 60 7.95 21.73 -1.98
CA GLN A 60 7.72 22.99 -1.27
C GLN A 60 8.95 23.49 -0.51
N MET A 61 9.77 22.58 0.02
CA MET A 61 11.02 22.93 0.71
C MET A 61 12.19 23.18 -0.26
N GLY A 62 12.06 22.80 -1.54
CA GLY A 62 13.14 22.89 -2.52
C GLY A 62 14.31 21.94 -2.25
N ILE A 63 14.12 20.95 -1.38
CA ILE A 63 15.14 19.97 -1.00
C ILE A 63 14.51 18.59 -0.82
N ALA A 64 15.20 17.57 -1.30
CA ALA A 64 14.83 16.17 -1.15
C ALA A 64 16.00 15.38 -0.54
N PRO A 65 15.74 14.30 0.22
CA PRO A 65 16.77 13.35 0.61
C PRO A 65 17.44 12.71 -0.60
N TYR A 66 18.64 12.16 -0.38
CA TYR A 66 19.32 11.38 -1.42
C TYR A 66 18.46 10.18 -1.87
N PRO A 67 18.43 9.86 -3.18
CA PRO A 67 17.54 8.82 -3.73
C PRO A 67 17.67 7.45 -3.06
N GLU A 68 18.87 7.11 -2.59
CA GLU A 68 19.15 5.83 -1.91
C GLU A 68 18.37 5.67 -0.60
N LEU A 69 18.00 6.79 0.04
CA LEU A 69 17.18 6.82 1.26
C LEU A 69 15.67 6.75 0.97
N LEU A 70 15.25 6.85 -0.30
CA LEU A 70 13.85 6.98 -0.72
C LEU A 70 13.31 5.74 -1.45
N ARG A 71 14.02 4.61 -1.38
CA ARG A 71 13.60 3.38 -2.06
C ARG A 71 12.26 2.89 -1.51
N THR A 72 11.27 2.82 -2.39
CA THR A 72 9.94 2.27 -2.07
C THR A 72 9.35 1.61 -3.30
N ASP A 73 8.54 0.56 -3.10
CA ASP A 73 7.80 -0.09 -4.18
C ASP A 73 6.51 0.69 -4.45
N LEU A 74 6.13 0.81 -5.73
CA LEU A 74 4.90 1.47 -6.16
C LEU A 74 4.17 0.60 -7.17
N LEU A 75 2.88 0.37 -6.92
CA LEU A 75 2.00 -0.40 -7.78
C LEU A 75 0.88 0.51 -8.31
N PRO A 76 0.83 0.81 -9.62
CA PRO A 76 -0.25 1.62 -10.18
C PRO A 76 -1.62 1.02 -9.91
N VAL A 77 -2.59 1.85 -9.54
CA VAL A 77 -3.94 1.38 -9.17
C VAL A 77 -4.65 0.69 -10.34
N ASP A 78 -4.41 1.11 -11.58
CA ASP A 78 -4.95 0.48 -12.78
C ASP A 78 -4.36 -0.90 -13.06
N PHE A 79 -3.13 -1.15 -12.62
CA PHE A 79 -2.54 -2.49 -12.66
C PHE A 79 -3.14 -3.39 -11.57
N VAL A 80 -3.19 -2.88 -10.33
CA VAL A 80 -3.69 -3.64 -9.17
C VAL A 80 -5.17 -4.01 -9.34
N SER A 81 -5.99 -3.07 -9.79
CA SER A 81 -7.44 -3.28 -9.98
C SER A 81 -7.77 -4.28 -11.09
N LYS A 82 -6.90 -4.45 -12.09
CA LYS A 82 -7.08 -5.46 -13.14
C LYS A 82 -6.61 -6.86 -12.71
N ALA A 83 -5.76 -6.94 -11.69
CA ALA A 83 -5.16 -8.19 -11.24
C ALA A 83 -5.98 -8.93 -10.17
N ILE A 84 -7.01 -8.28 -9.62
CA ILE A 84 -7.90 -8.77 -8.55
C ILE A 84 -9.30 -8.92 -9.12
#